data_AF-A0A7S0A3P1-F1
#
_entry.id   AF-A0A7S0A3P1-F1
#
_cell.length_a   1.000
_cell.length_b   1.000
_cell.length_c   1.000
_cell.angle_alpha   90.00
_cell.angle_beta   90.00
_cell.angle_gamma   90.00
#
_symmetry.space_group_name_H-M   'P 1'
#
loop_
_entity.id
_entity.type
_entity.pdbx_description
1 polymer ?
#
loop_
_entity_poly.entity_id
_entity_poly.type
_entity_poly.pdbx_seq_one_letter_code
_entity_poly.pdbx_strand_id
1 'polypeptide(L)'
;HEQAARWQGQLNAAALEARAEEEKRLISERVEQELAAFREEMRQKEAKEEERLSRVYQAVLGGQRQGGSDVAYAVQSPFGGTRLHRADGSRAFPEILCSEVRLAAAPSGRSGSWAGDTPGASPQPRAPRSQ
;
A
#
# COMPACT_ATOMS: atom_id res chain seq x y z
N HIS A 1 -46.81 6.48 -65.09
CA HIS A 1 -45.44 6.17 -64.61
C HIS A 1 -44.95 7.13 -63.52
N GLU A 2 -45.27 8.42 -63.56
CA GLU A 2 -44.81 9.40 -62.55
C GLU A 2 -45.27 9.13 -61.11
N GLN A 3 -46.49 8.62 -60.92
CA GLN A 3 -47.01 8.32 -59.58
C GLN A 3 -46.24 7.18 -58.91
N ALA A 4 -45.92 6.11 -59.65
CA ALA A 4 -45.15 4.99 -59.13
C ALA A 4 -43.75 5.43 -58.64
N ALA A 5 -43.09 6.32 -59.37
CA ALA A 5 -41.80 6.88 -58.96
C ALA A 5 -41.88 7.67 -57.64
N ARG A 6 -42.98 8.42 -57.42
CA ARG A 6 -43.20 9.17 -56.16
C ARG A 6 -43.41 8.23 -54.98
N TRP A 7 -44.22 7.19 -55.14
CA TRP A 7 -44.44 6.18 -54.10
C TRP A 7 -43.16 5.43 -53.76
N GLN A 8 -42.37 5.04 -54.77
CA GLN A 8 -41.07 4.40 -54.56
C GLN A 8 -40.11 5.30 -53.77
N GLY A 9 -40.09 6.60 -54.09
CA GLY A 9 -39.28 7.58 -53.35
C GLY A 9 -39.68 7.68 -51.87
N GLN A 10 -40.98 7.72 -51.59
CA GLN A 10 -41.51 7.75 -50.22
C GLN A 10 -41.19 6.48 -49.44
N LEU A 11 -41.32 5.30 -50.07
CA LEU A 11 -40.95 4.02 -49.45
C LEU A 11 -39.46 3.95 -49.14
N ASN A 12 -38.61 4.42 -50.05
CA ASN A 12 -37.17 4.46 -49.83
C ASN A 12 -36.79 5.42 -48.68
N ALA A 13 -37.43 6.59 -48.61
CA ALA A 13 -37.23 7.53 -47.51
C ALA A 13 -37.62 6.91 -46.17
N ALA A 14 -38.81 6.31 -46.08
CA ALA A 14 -39.27 5.63 -44.87
C ALA A 14 -38.36 4.45 -44.47
N ALA A 15 -37.85 3.69 -45.44
CA ALA A 15 -36.91 2.60 -45.16
C ALA A 15 -35.56 3.10 -44.62
N LEU A 16 -35.07 4.25 -45.09
CA LEU A 16 -33.86 4.88 -44.57
C LEU A 16 -34.06 5.40 -43.15
N GLU A 17 -35.21 6.04 -42.88
CA GLU A 17 -35.55 6.53 -41.54
C GLU A 17 -35.67 5.38 -40.54
N ALA A 18 -36.32 4.28 -40.92
CA ALA A 18 -36.44 3.09 -40.07
C ALA A 18 -35.08 2.49 -39.71
N ARG A 19 -34.15 2.39 -40.68
CA ARG A 19 -32.78 1.92 -40.43
C ARG A 19 -32.01 2.84 -39.51
N ALA A 20 -32.10 4.15 -39.73
CA ALA A 20 -31.44 5.13 -38.87
C ALA A 20 -31.97 5.10 -37.42
N GLU A 21 -33.27 4.85 -37.24
CA GLU A 21 -33.85 4.69 -35.91
C GLU A 21 -33.40 3.38 -35.24
N GLU A 22 -33.35 2.27 -36.00
CA GLU A 22 -32.85 0.99 -35.49
C GLU A 22 -31.38 1.08 -35.07
N GLU A 23 -30.52 1.70 -35.88
CA GLU A 23 -29.13 1.96 -35.53
C GLU A 23 -29.00 2.77 -34.23
N LYS A 24 -29.81 3.82 -34.07
CA LYS A 24 -29.85 4.60 -32.83
C LYS A 24 -30.27 3.75 -31.63
N ARG A 25 -31.27 2.89 -31.79
CA ARG A 25 -31.72 1.98 -30.71
C ARG A 25 -30.62 1.00 -30.32
N LEU A 26 -29.95 0.39 -31.29
CA LEU A 26 -28.84 -0.55 -31.05
C LEU A 26 -27.65 0.13 -30.36
N ILE A 27 -27.32 1.37 -30.76
CA ILE A 27 -26.27 2.15 -30.10
C ILE A 27 -26.66 2.44 -28.66
N SER A 28 -27.88 2.92 -28.42
CA SER A 28 -28.36 3.20 -27.06
C SER A 28 -28.33 1.96 -26.18
N GLU A 29 -28.82 0.82 -26.66
CA GLU A 29 -28.80 -0.45 -25.92
C GLU A 29 -27.37 -0.87 -25.58
N ARG A 30 -26.44 -0.76 -26.54
CA ARG A 30 -25.03 -1.07 -26.29
C ARG A 30 -24.42 -0.14 -25.24
N VAL A 31 -24.69 1.15 -25.31
CA VAL A 31 -24.20 2.12 -24.31
C VAL A 31 -24.77 1.81 -22.92
N GLU A 32 -26.05 1.45 -22.83
CA GLU A 32 -26.66 1.03 -21.56
C GLU A 32 -25.98 -0.20 -20.97
N GLN A 33 -25.69 -1.21 -21.79
CA GLN A 33 -24.96 -2.41 -21.38
C GLN A 33 -23.54 -2.08 -20.90
N GLU A 34 -22.80 -1.25 -21.65
CA GLU A 34 -21.44 -0.84 -21.30
C GLU A 34 -21.42 -0.02 -20.01
N LEU A 35 -22.39 0.89 -19.81
CA LEU A 35 -22.52 1.66 -18.57
C LEU A 35 -22.88 0.76 -17.37
N ALA A 36 -23.76 -0.22 -17.57
CA ALA A 36 -24.10 -1.18 -16.51
C ALA A 36 -22.88 -2.01 -16.09
N ALA A 37 -22.12 -2.50 -17.06
CA ALA A 37 -20.87 -3.23 -16.81
C ALA A 37 -19.84 -2.36 -16.08
N PHE A 38 -19.66 -1.10 -16.51
CA PHE A 38 -18.75 -0.16 -15.86
C PHE A 38 -19.14 0.13 -14.40
N ARG A 39 -20.44 0.33 -14.13
CA ARG A 39 -20.95 0.54 -12.76
C ARG A 39 -20.72 -0.68 -11.86
N GLU A 40 -20.88 -1.89 -12.40
CA GLU A 40 -20.58 -3.13 -11.66
C GLU A 40 -19.08 -3.23 -11.36
N GLU A 41 -18.21 -2.98 -12.34
CA GLU A 41 -16.76 -2.99 -12.15
C GLU A 41 -16.33 -1.98 -11.07
N MET A 42 -16.89 -0.77 -11.09
CA MET A 42 -16.61 0.25 -10.09
C MET A 42 -17.03 -0.19 -8.68
N ARG A 43 -18.23 -0.76 -8.52
CA ARG A 43 -18.68 -1.29 -7.23
C ARG A 43 -17.76 -2.39 -6.70
N GLN A 44 -17.27 -3.28 -7.58
CA GLN A 44 -16.33 -4.32 -7.17
C GLN A 44 -14.97 -3.75 -6.76
N LYS A 45 -14.48 -2.71 -7.45
CA LYS A 45 -13.24 -2.01 -7.07
C LYS A 45 -13.38 -1.32 -5.72
N GLU A 46 -14.50 -0.62 -5.50
CA GLU A 46 -14.81 0.04 -4.24
C GLU A 46 -14.87 -0.96 -3.08
N ALA A 47 -15.56 -2.09 -3.25
CA ALA A 47 -15.62 -3.13 -2.23
C ALA A 47 -14.23 -3.71 -1.88
N LYS A 48 -13.36 -3.91 -2.88
CA LYS A 48 -11.99 -4.38 -2.67
C LYS A 48 -11.14 -3.35 -1.94
N GLU A 49 -11.27 -2.06 -2.29
CA GLU A 49 -10.53 -1.01 -1.59
C GLU A 49 -11.06 -0.80 -0.18
N GLU A 50 -12.37 -0.90 0.05
CA GLU A 50 -12.96 -0.86 1.38
C GLU A 50 -12.43 -2.00 2.27
N GLU A 51 -12.34 -3.22 1.74
CA GLU A 51 -11.72 -4.35 2.45
C GLU A 51 -10.24 -4.06 2.76
N ARG A 52 -9.49 -3.55 1.78
CA ARG A 52 -8.07 -3.18 1.96
C ARG A 52 -7.90 -2.12 3.04
N LEU A 53 -8.71 -1.07 3.00
CA LEU A 53 -8.71 0.00 3.99
C LEU A 53 -9.07 -0.53 5.36
N SER A 54 -10.09 -1.37 5.48
CA SER A 54 -10.48 -2.02 6.73
C SER A 54 -9.31 -2.78 7.35
N ARG A 55 -8.58 -3.58 6.55
CA ARG A 55 -7.37 -4.29 7.02
C ARG A 55 -6.27 -3.33 7.46
N VAL A 56 -6.04 -2.24 6.73
CA VAL A 56 -5.04 -1.21 7.12
C VAL A 56 -5.45 -0.53 8.42
N TYR A 57 -6.70 -0.12 8.57
CA TYR A 57 -7.20 0.47 9.80
C TYR A 57 -7.10 -0.50 10.98
N GLN A 58 -7.42 -1.78 10.78
CA GLN A 58 -7.21 -2.81 11.79
C GLN A 58 -5.73 -3.01 12.13
N ALA A 59 -4.81 -2.95 11.17
CA ALA A 59 -3.39 -3.04 11.46
C ALA A 59 -2.89 -1.83 12.26
N VAL A 60 -3.32 -0.63 11.89
CA VAL A 60 -2.90 0.63 12.53
C VAL A 60 -3.52 0.80 13.92
N LEU A 61 -4.80 0.48 14.10
CA LEU A 61 -5.55 0.69 15.35
C LEU A 61 -5.65 -0.57 16.22
N GLY A 62 -5.65 -1.75 15.61
CA GLY A 62 -5.81 -3.06 16.26
C GLY A 62 -4.49 -3.80 16.52
N GLY A 63 -3.36 -3.36 15.95
CA GLY A 63 -2.01 -3.88 16.22
C GLY A 63 -1.53 -3.73 17.67
N GLN A 64 -2.34 -3.13 18.55
CA GLN A 64 -2.03 -2.91 19.96
C GLN A 64 -2.74 -3.86 20.96
N ARG A 65 -3.63 -4.78 20.53
CA ARG A 65 -4.50 -5.49 21.49
C ARG A 65 -4.47 -7.02 21.52
N GLN A 66 -3.68 -7.70 20.69
CA GLN A 66 -3.57 -9.17 20.75
C GLN A 66 -2.12 -9.66 20.68
N GLY A 67 -1.31 -9.15 21.59
CA GLY A 67 -0.05 -9.74 21.98
C GLY A 67 0.35 -9.05 23.27
N GLY A 68 0.59 -9.81 24.34
CA GLY A 68 1.19 -9.32 25.58
C GLY A 68 2.63 -8.85 25.32
N SER A 69 2.76 -7.79 24.53
CA SER A 69 3.98 -7.08 24.31
C SER A 69 4.17 -6.20 25.53
N ASP A 70 4.97 -6.72 26.46
CA ASP A 70 5.70 -5.98 27.48
C ASP A 70 6.56 -4.95 26.75
N VAL A 71 5.94 -3.89 26.20
CA VAL A 71 6.64 -2.81 25.50
C VAL A 71 7.39 -2.04 26.57
N ALA A 72 8.60 -2.51 26.85
CA ALA A 72 9.52 -1.84 27.72
C ALA A 72 10.18 -0.70 26.91
N TYR A 73 10.05 0.55 27.38
CA TYR A 73 10.78 1.68 26.81
C TYR A 73 12.08 1.90 27.57
N ALA A 74 13.14 2.19 26.82
CA ALA A 74 14.46 2.44 27.34
C ALA A 74 14.64 3.95 27.63
N VAL A 75 14.88 4.30 28.89
CA VAL A 75 15.28 5.65 29.29
C VAL A 75 16.78 5.65 29.54
N GLN A 76 17.51 6.54 28.85
CA GLN A 76 18.93 6.75 29.15
C GLN A 76 19.07 7.50 30.47
N SER A 77 19.71 6.85 31.45
CA SER A 77 20.03 7.46 32.74
C SER A 77 21.22 8.41 32.58
N PRO A 78 21.21 9.59 33.23
CA PRO A 78 22.34 10.52 33.22
C PRO A 78 23.62 9.95 33.86
N PHE A 79 23.52 8.83 34.57
CA PHE A 79 24.65 8.12 35.20
C PHE A 79 25.22 6.97 34.35
N GLY A 80 24.84 6.87 33.07
CA GLY A 80 25.45 5.91 32.13
C GLY A 80 24.85 4.49 32.17
N GLY A 81 23.53 4.37 32.06
CA GLY A 81 22.87 3.07 31.94
C GLY A 81 21.50 3.17 31.26
N THR A 82 21.10 2.11 30.55
CA THR A 82 19.79 2.00 29.90
C THR A 82 18.78 1.38 30.86
N ARG A 83 17.78 2.14 31.29
CA ARG A 83 16.72 1.66 32.18
C ARG A 83 15.50 1.24 31.37
N LEU A 84 15.06 0.00 31.54
CA LEU A 84 13.88 -0.54 30.88
C LEU A 84 12.65 -0.38 31.79
N HIS A 85 11.68 0.39 31.31
CA HIS A 85 10.41 0.64 31.99
C HIS A 85 9.28 -0.01 31.22
N ARG A 86 8.39 -0.71 31.93
CA ARG A 86 7.13 -1.17 31.36
C ARG A 86 6.21 0.01 31.03
N ALA A 87 5.22 -0.23 30.18
CA ALA A 87 4.23 0.77 29.81
C ALA A 87 3.41 1.33 31.00
N ASP A 88 3.35 0.62 32.12
CA ASP A 88 2.71 1.06 33.37
C ASP A 88 3.64 1.91 34.27
N GLY A 89 4.87 2.18 33.82
CA GLY A 89 5.90 2.89 34.57
C GLY A 89 6.66 2.03 35.58
N SER A 90 6.28 0.76 35.76
CA SER A 90 7.00 -0.17 36.61
C SER A 90 8.33 -0.56 35.98
N ARG A 91 9.34 -0.88 36.81
CA ARG A 91 10.64 -1.33 36.33
C ARG A 91 10.51 -2.78 35.87
N ALA A 92 10.91 -3.05 34.62
CA ALA A 92 10.73 -4.38 34.03
C ALA A 92 11.69 -5.45 34.60
N PHE A 93 12.84 -5.04 35.14
CA PHE A 93 13.87 -5.95 35.69
C PHE A 93 14.60 -5.31 36.89
N PRO A 94 15.11 -6.12 37.85
CA PRO A 94 16.02 -5.62 38.88
C PRO A 94 17.31 -5.09 38.25
N GLU A 95 17.98 -4.14 38.91
CA GLU A 95 19.24 -3.58 38.43
C GLU A 95 20.27 -4.72 38.29
N ILE A 96 20.66 -5.03 37.04
CA ILE A 96 21.82 -5.88 36.80
C ILE A 96 23.02 -5.07 37.27
N LEU A 97 23.47 -5.33 38.50
CA LEU A 97 24.70 -4.77 39.04
C LEU A 97 25.86 -5.41 38.30
N CYS A 98 26.27 -4.79 37.18
CA CYS A 98 27.51 -5.13 36.52
C CYS A 98 28.66 -4.66 37.42
N SER A 99 29.20 -5.54 38.27
CA SER A 99 30.45 -5.27 38.96
C SER A 99 31.58 -5.26 37.92
N GLU A 100 32.23 -4.10 37.76
CA GLU A 100 33.40 -3.98 36.90
C GLU A 100 34.58 -4.70 37.57
N VAL A 101 34.91 -5.91 37.11
CA VAL A 101 36.14 -6.61 37.53
C VAL A 101 37.30 -6.02 36.73
N ARG A 102 38.04 -5.08 37.34
CA ARG A 102 39.31 -4.62 36.78
C ARG A 102 40.36 -5.72 36.97
N LEU A 103 40.64 -6.45 35.90
CA LEU A 103 41.82 -7.30 35.84
C LEU A 103 43.04 -6.37 35.88
N ALA A 104 43.85 -6.47 36.94
CA ALA A 104 45.13 -5.77 37.01
C ALA A 104 45.98 -6.24 35.82
N ALA A 105 46.24 -5.32 34.89
CA ALA A 105 47.08 -5.59 33.74
C ALA A 105 48.46 -6.02 34.24
N ALA A 106 48.83 -7.28 33.99
CA ALA A 106 50.21 -7.71 34.09
C ALA A 106 51.04 -6.84 33.12
N PRO A 107 52.20 -6.33 33.52
CA PRO A 107 53.01 -5.50 32.65
C PRO A 107 53.69 -6.39 31.62
N SER A 108 53.20 -6.41 30.37
CA SER A 108 54.05 -6.72 29.21
C SER A 108 53.35 -6.40 27.88
N GLY A 109 53.75 -5.26 27.31
CA GLY A 109 54.37 -5.19 25.98
C GLY A 109 53.52 -5.49 24.74
N ARG A 110 53.56 -4.51 23.81
CA ARG A 110 53.26 -4.53 22.36
C ARG A 110 51.78 -4.37 22.01
N SER A 111 51.34 -3.17 21.58
CA SER A 111 51.53 -2.57 20.25
C SER A 111 50.94 -3.41 19.12
N GLY A 112 49.82 -2.93 18.56
CA GLY A 112 49.15 -3.53 17.41
C GLY A 112 47.89 -2.77 17.01
N SER A 113 48.04 -1.52 16.57
CA SER A 113 47.00 -0.68 15.99
C SER A 113 46.74 -1.10 14.54
N TRP A 114 45.52 -1.50 14.19
CA TRP A 114 45.05 -1.49 12.80
C TRP A 114 43.65 -0.88 12.72
N ALA A 115 43.63 0.38 12.26
CA ALA A 115 42.50 1.02 11.60
C ALA A 115 41.98 0.09 10.48
N GLY A 116 40.67 -0.05 10.26
CA GLY A 116 39.83 0.98 9.67
C GLY A 116 39.75 0.72 8.16
N ASP A 117 38.55 0.45 7.64
CA ASP A 117 38.08 0.90 6.31
C ASP A 117 36.79 0.18 5.91
N THR A 118 35.68 0.92 5.95
CA THR A 118 34.49 0.72 5.10
C THR A 118 34.51 1.78 4.02
N PRO A 119 34.31 1.46 2.74
CA PRO A 119 33.10 1.97 2.09
C PRO A 119 32.59 1.10 0.92
N GLY A 120 31.34 1.30 0.49
CA GLY A 120 30.85 0.78 -0.79
C GLY A 120 29.33 0.65 -0.82
N ALA A 121 28.60 1.75 -0.94
CA ALA A 121 28.07 2.24 -2.23
C ALA A 121 26.78 1.52 -2.67
N SER A 122 25.66 2.22 -2.45
CA SER A 122 24.35 1.96 -3.07
C SER A 122 24.39 2.09 -4.59
N PRO A 123 23.50 1.39 -5.31
CA PRO A 123 22.65 2.13 -6.26
C PRO A 123 21.18 1.65 -6.31
N GLN A 124 20.25 2.62 -6.29
CA GLN A 124 18.91 2.53 -6.89
C GLN A 124 18.97 3.00 -8.37
N PRO A 125 17.85 3.21 -9.09
CA PRO A 125 16.86 2.24 -9.57
C PRO A 125 16.79 2.23 -11.12
N ARG A 126 16.29 1.16 -11.75
CA ARG A 126 16.02 1.13 -13.20
C ARG A 126 14.59 1.61 -13.52
N ALA A 127 14.48 2.55 -14.44
CA ALA A 127 13.22 3.05 -15.02
C ALA A 127 12.55 2.03 -15.97
N PRO A 128 11.22 2.13 -16.20
CA PRO A 128 10.47 1.23 -17.08
C PRO A 128 10.61 1.59 -18.57
N ARG A 129 10.62 0.56 -19.41
CA ARG A 129 10.53 0.66 -20.88
C ARG A 129 9.09 0.87 -21.32
N SER A 130 8.94 1.79 -22.27
CA SER A 130 7.75 2.10 -23.06
C SER A 130 7.34 0.96 -24.01
N GLN A 131 6.04 0.88 -24.29
CA GLN A 131 5.48 0.86 -25.65
C GLN A 131 4.20 1.68 -25.66
#